data_AF-A0A939WMA5-F1
#
_entry.id   AF-A0A939WMA5-F1
#
_cell.length_a   1.000
_cell.length_b   1.000
_cell.length_c   1.000
_cell.angle_alpha   90.00
_cell.angle_beta   90.00
_cell.angle_gamma   90.00
#
_symmetry.space_group_name_H-M   'P 1'
#
loop_
_entity.id
_entity.type
_entity.pdbx_description
1 polymer ?
#
loop_
_entity_poly.entity_id
_entity_poly.type
_entity_poly.pdbx_seq_one_letter_code
_entity_poly.pdbx_strand_id
1 'polypeptide(L)'
;MKKVLTIILMTFFMALSVYSFSKQNEVITGLQQGNYETVKELLLEWEKESPDDPDLMTGWFNYYLHRKAEYKNFDGYMKNGHYGGYSRLVYDKDDFKTAISYLDRALQNHPYRMDIHFGKINTFLSDDDYTEGIEAIIDFLKIYDENKTEWYWSYNQSFTANNWNIEGTVIDALTDYCDMFDYLVERDFIKNVLDEILMRFRDNVIFLNYLAHYYSAGQDYDKTIETLITAYQIDDTDYVIVANIAATYERKEEYDEAEKWFTVLASMEPDAAKQYAQKGLERIKNR
;
A
#
# COMPACT_ATOMS: atom_id res chain seq x y z
N MET A 1 7.69 50.26 16.81
CA MET A 1 8.24 49.52 15.65
C MET A 1 8.55 48.09 16.05
N LYS A 2 8.43 47.14 15.10
CA LYS A 2 8.58 45.67 15.21
C LYS A 2 7.30 44.87 15.54
N LYS A 3 6.35 44.89 14.60
CA LYS A 3 5.49 43.74 14.25
C LYS A 3 5.73 43.43 12.77
N VAL A 4 6.92 42.94 12.42
CA VAL A 4 7.24 42.45 11.05
C VAL A 4 8.31 41.38 11.20
N LEU A 5 7.95 40.15 11.57
CA LEU A 5 8.82 38.97 11.38
C LEU A 5 8.04 37.65 11.60
N THR A 6 6.98 37.41 10.85
CA THR A 6 6.36 36.05 10.82
C THR A 6 5.78 35.65 9.45
N ILE A 7 5.76 36.55 8.46
CA ILE A 7 5.22 36.23 7.13
C ILE A 7 6.29 35.64 6.19
N ILE A 8 7.59 35.86 6.46
CA ILE A 8 8.67 35.47 5.55
C ILE A 8 8.90 33.94 5.53
N LEU A 9 8.66 33.23 6.63
CA LEU A 9 8.87 31.77 6.68
C LEU A 9 7.82 31.03 5.83
N MET A 10 6.53 31.36 5.98
CA MET A 10 5.45 30.71 5.22
C MET A 10 5.52 31.02 3.71
N THR A 11 5.89 32.24 3.32
CA THR A 11 6.03 32.59 1.90
C THR A 11 7.23 31.91 1.25
N PHE A 12 8.30 31.63 2.00
CA PHE A 12 9.48 30.93 1.48
C PHE A 12 9.19 29.45 1.24
N PHE A 13 8.49 28.77 2.17
CA PHE A 13 8.06 27.39 1.98
C PHE A 13 7.07 27.23 0.82
N MET A 14 6.13 28.17 0.63
CA MET A 14 5.16 28.14 -0.47
C MET A 14 5.81 28.42 -1.84
N ALA A 15 6.84 29.26 -1.89
CA ALA A 15 7.61 29.50 -3.13
C ALA A 15 8.45 28.27 -3.51
N LEU A 16 9.04 27.58 -2.53
CA LEU A 16 9.76 26.33 -2.76
C LEU A 16 8.83 25.22 -3.27
N SER A 17 7.64 25.04 -2.68
CA SER A 17 6.70 24.02 -3.15
C SER A 17 6.22 24.25 -4.59
N VAL A 18 6.01 25.51 -5.00
CA VAL A 18 5.62 25.85 -6.39
C VAL A 18 6.79 25.64 -7.36
N TYR A 19 8.00 25.97 -6.95
CA TYR A 19 9.21 25.73 -7.73
C TYR A 19 9.45 24.23 -7.96
N SER A 20 9.47 23.43 -6.89
CA SER A 20 9.65 21.98 -6.95
C SER A 20 8.53 21.32 -7.76
N PHE A 21 7.28 21.79 -7.64
CA PHE A 21 6.16 21.34 -8.47
C PHE A 21 6.40 21.58 -9.96
N SER A 22 6.85 22.78 -10.35
CA SER A 22 7.12 23.10 -11.76
C SER A 22 8.22 22.21 -12.32
N LYS A 23 9.37 22.13 -11.62
CA LYS A 23 10.51 21.32 -12.05
C LYS A 23 10.15 19.83 -12.13
N GLN A 24 9.39 19.31 -11.18
CA GLN A 24 8.95 17.92 -11.20
C GLN A 24 8.03 17.61 -12.39
N ASN A 25 7.13 18.53 -12.77
CA ASN A 25 6.31 18.36 -13.96
C ASN A 25 7.13 18.32 -15.26
N GLU A 26 8.16 19.15 -15.38
CA GLU A 26 9.09 19.11 -16.52
C GLU A 26 9.87 17.80 -16.57
N VAL A 27 10.34 17.30 -15.42
CA VAL A 27 10.99 15.98 -15.29
C VAL A 27 10.04 14.87 -15.75
N ILE A 28 8.82 14.79 -15.21
CA ILE A 28 7.84 13.77 -15.56
C ILE A 28 7.52 13.81 -17.06
N THR A 29 7.29 15.00 -17.60
CA THR A 29 7.00 15.19 -19.03
C THR A 29 8.16 14.73 -19.91
N GLY A 30 9.39 15.09 -19.53
CA GLY A 30 10.59 14.67 -20.25
C GLY A 30 10.81 13.16 -20.22
N LEU A 31 10.55 12.51 -19.08
CA LEU A 31 10.63 11.05 -18.95
C LEU A 31 9.59 10.35 -19.82
N GLN A 32 8.34 10.84 -19.83
CA GLN A 32 7.28 10.30 -20.71
C GLN A 32 7.60 10.43 -22.19
N GLN A 33 8.35 11.46 -22.58
CA GLN A 33 8.80 11.69 -23.95
C GLN A 33 10.09 10.94 -24.30
N GLY A 34 10.73 10.27 -23.34
CA GLY A 34 12.04 9.62 -23.53
C GLY A 34 13.21 10.60 -23.66
N ASN A 35 13.04 11.87 -23.26
CA ASN A 35 14.03 12.94 -23.36
C ASN A 35 15.02 12.90 -22.19
N TYR A 36 15.69 11.76 -22.00
CA TYR A 36 16.52 11.50 -20.80
C TYR A 36 17.70 12.48 -20.65
N GLU A 37 18.32 12.94 -21.74
CA GLU A 37 19.40 13.92 -21.65
C GLU A 37 18.90 15.27 -21.11
N THR A 38 17.76 15.75 -21.62
CA THR A 38 17.14 17.00 -21.14
C THR A 38 16.70 16.87 -19.68
N VAL A 39 16.12 15.74 -19.30
CA VAL A 39 15.73 15.49 -17.89
C VAL A 39 16.97 15.53 -16.98
N LYS A 40 18.07 14.92 -17.40
CA LYS A 40 19.33 14.94 -16.65
C LYS A 40 19.87 16.36 -16.48
N GLU A 41 19.83 17.19 -17.51
CA GLU A 41 20.24 18.60 -17.43
C GLU A 41 19.38 19.39 -16.44
N LEU A 42 18.06 19.20 -16.47
CA LEU A 42 17.12 19.83 -15.53
C LEU A 42 17.40 19.42 -14.08
N LEU A 43 17.65 18.14 -13.83
CA LEU A 43 17.95 17.62 -12.49
C LEU A 43 19.31 18.14 -11.98
N LEU A 44 20.32 18.24 -12.85
CA LEU A 44 21.63 18.82 -12.50
C LEU A 44 21.54 20.33 -12.20
N GLU A 45 20.64 21.06 -12.87
CA GLU A 45 20.38 22.46 -12.54
C GLU A 45 19.68 22.58 -11.19
N TRP A 46 18.62 21.81 -10.96
CA TRP A 46 17.88 21.80 -9.69
C TRP A 46 18.79 21.38 -8.52
N GLU A 47 19.68 20.40 -8.71
CA GLU A 47 20.65 19.99 -7.69
C GLU A 47 21.65 21.09 -7.30
N LYS A 48 22.02 22.00 -8.22
CA LYS A 48 22.88 23.14 -7.88
C LYS A 48 22.15 24.17 -7.01
N GLU A 49 20.86 24.32 -7.20
CA GLU A 49 20.04 25.32 -6.52
C GLU A 49 19.57 24.82 -5.14
N SER A 50 19.11 23.58 -5.08
CA SER A 50 18.47 22.98 -3.90
C SER A 50 18.87 21.51 -3.74
N PRO A 51 20.13 21.21 -3.37
CA PRO A 51 20.65 19.84 -3.34
C PRO A 51 19.94 18.91 -2.35
N ASP A 52 19.33 19.47 -1.29
CA ASP A 52 18.65 18.71 -0.23
C ASP A 52 17.12 18.68 -0.38
N ASP A 53 16.61 19.11 -1.54
CA ASP A 53 15.19 19.06 -1.87
C ASP A 53 14.74 17.59 -2.01
N PRO A 54 13.77 17.11 -1.20
CA PRO A 54 13.27 15.75 -1.31
C PRO A 54 12.59 15.50 -2.67
N ASP A 55 11.96 16.52 -3.28
CA ASP A 55 11.31 16.36 -4.57
C ASP A 55 12.35 16.21 -5.70
N LEU A 56 13.51 16.89 -5.62
CA LEU A 56 14.66 16.64 -6.50
C LEU A 56 15.10 15.18 -6.44
N MET A 57 15.17 14.62 -5.23
CA MET A 57 15.58 13.23 -5.03
C MET A 57 14.57 12.26 -5.64
N THR A 58 13.26 12.54 -5.54
CA THR A 58 12.25 11.77 -6.29
C THR A 58 12.41 11.91 -7.81
N GLY A 59 12.81 13.09 -8.29
CA GLY A 59 13.14 13.33 -9.69
C GLY A 59 14.32 12.47 -10.18
N TRP A 60 15.41 12.42 -9.41
CA TRP A 60 16.54 11.53 -9.68
C TRP A 60 16.16 10.05 -9.62
N PHE A 61 15.38 9.66 -8.61
CA PHE A 61 14.82 8.31 -8.51
C PHE A 61 14.07 7.92 -9.80
N ASN A 62 13.12 8.74 -10.25
CA ASN A 62 12.35 8.47 -11.46
C ASN A 62 13.24 8.43 -12.72
N TYR A 63 14.24 9.31 -12.80
CA TYR A 63 15.18 9.31 -13.92
C TYR A 63 15.96 8.00 -14.01
N TYR A 64 16.58 7.55 -12.91
CA TYR A 64 17.33 6.29 -12.92
C TYR A 64 16.39 5.10 -13.13
N LEU A 65 15.23 5.05 -12.48
CA LEU A 65 14.31 3.93 -12.61
C LEU A 65 13.86 3.70 -14.07
N HIS A 66 13.67 4.78 -14.86
CA HIS A 66 13.11 4.68 -16.21
C HIS A 66 14.12 4.74 -17.37
N ARG A 67 15.27 5.41 -17.22
CA ARG A 67 16.16 5.72 -18.36
C ARG A 67 16.71 4.51 -19.14
N LYS A 68 16.76 3.35 -18.50
CA LYS A 68 17.16 2.07 -19.12
C LYS A 68 16.09 0.98 -18.96
N ALA A 69 14.87 1.35 -18.52
CA ALA A 69 13.81 0.37 -18.36
C ALA A 69 13.32 -0.11 -19.72
N GLU A 70 13.08 -1.41 -19.84
CA GLU A 70 12.68 -2.04 -21.10
C GLU A 70 11.42 -2.88 -20.89
N TYR A 71 10.47 -2.80 -21.82
CA TYR A 71 9.38 -3.75 -21.87
C TYR A 71 9.88 -5.08 -22.43
N LYS A 72 9.76 -6.14 -21.63
CA LYS A 72 10.10 -7.51 -22.04
C LYS A 72 8.83 -8.36 -22.07
N ASN A 73 8.79 -9.26 -23.05
CA ASN A 73 7.69 -10.21 -23.20
C ASN A 73 8.04 -11.51 -22.48
N PHE A 74 7.07 -12.03 -21.75
CA PHE A 74 7.14 -13.25 -20.98
C PHE A 74 5.96 -14.14 -21.35
N ASP A 75 6.14 -15.45 -21.26
CA ASP A 75 5.03 -16.41 -21.27
C ASP A 75 4.84 -16.95 -19.86
N GLY A 76 3.61 -16.95 -19.36
CA GLY A 76 3.33 -17.45 -18.02
C GLY A 76 1.88 -17.25 -17.60
N TYR A 77 1.61 -17.58 -16.34
CA TYR A 77 0.33 -17.29 -15.72
C TYR A 77 0.26 -15.81 -15.36
N MET A 78 -0.71 -15.10 -15.93
CA MET A 78 -1.04 -13.73 -15.56
C MET A 78 -1.74 -13.70 -14.18
N LYS A 79 -1.83 -12.51 -13.56
CA LYS A 79 -2.49 -12.32 -12.24
C LYS A 79 -3.93 -12.86 -12.17
N ASN A 80 -4.63 -12.92 -13.29
CA ASN A 80 -5.99 -13.46 -13.39
C ASN A 80 -6.04 -15.00 -13.58
N GLY A 81 -4.91 -15.69 -13.46
CA GLY A 81 -4.80 -17.14 -13.60
C GLY A 81 -4.83 -17.66 -15.05
N HIS A 82 -4.92 -16.79 -16.06
CA HIS A 82 -4.82 -17.20 -17.45
C HIS A 82 -3.35 -17.35 -17.88
N TYR A 83 -3.02 -18.48 -18.51
CA TYR A 83 -1.73 -18.69 -19.14
C TYR A 83 -1.67 -17.99 -20.50
N GLY A 84 -0.65 -17.17 -20.73
CA GLY A 84 -0.45 -16.49 -22.01
C GLY A 84 0.80 -15.61 -22.03
N GLY A 85 1.03 -14.98 -23.18
CA GLY A 85 2.08 -13.98 -23.32
C GLY A 85 1.67 -12.66 -22.69
N TYR A 86 2.54 -12.07 -21.88
CA TYR A 86 2.36 -10.74 -21.29
C TYR A 86 3.65 -9.92 -21.38
N SER A 87 3.53 -8.60 -21.37
CA SER A 87 4.67 -7.69 -21.36
C SER A 87 4.77 -7.03 -19.99
N ARG A 88 5.98 -6.94 -19.45
CA ARG A 88 6.26 -6.23 -18.18
C ARG A 88 7.48 -5.33 -18.36
N LEU A 89 7.44 -4.19 -17.70
CA LEU A 89 8.58 -3.29 -17.59
C LEU A 89 9.64 -3.93 -16.69
N VAL A 90 10.87 -4.04 -17.20
CA VAL A 90 12.01 -4.59 -16.47
C VAL A 90 13.03 -3.48 -16.25
N TYR A 91 13.46 -3.32 -15.01
CA TYR A 91 14.42 -2.30 -14.61
C TYR A 91 15.87 -2.78 -14.79
N ASP A 92 16.77 -1.85 -15.11
CA ASP A 92 18.21 -2.09 -15.05
C ASP A 92 18.65 -2.17 -13.59
N LYS A 93 19.40 -3.21 -13.22
CA LYS A 93 19.70 -3.51 -11.80
C LYS A 93 20.53 -2.42 -11.13
N ASP A 94 21.50 -1.85 -11.84
CA ASP A 94 22.38 -0.82 -11.28
C ASP A 94 21.62 0.51 -11.14
N ASP A 95 20.81 0.85 -12.14
CA ASP A 95 19.95 2.03 -12.06
C ASP A 95 18.84 1.87 -11.00
N PHE A 96 18.29 0.68 -10.80
CA PHE A 96 17.31 0.40 -9.74
C PHE A 96 17.91 0.70 -8.35
N LYS A 97 19.10 0.13 -8.07
CA LYS A 97 19.81 0.42 -6.81
C LYS A 97 20.12 1.90 -6.64
N THR A 98 20.54 2.55 -7.72
CA THR A 98 20.81 3.99 -7.72
C THR A 98 19.54 4.78 -7.43
N ALA A 99 18.41 4.43 -8.05
CA ALA A 99 17.13 5.07 -7.82
C ALA A 99 16.71 4.97 -6.34
N ILE A 100 16.75 3.76 -5.77
CA ILE A 100 16.42 3.55 -4.34
C ILE A 100 17.32 4.40 -3.43
N SER A 101 18.61 4.52 -3.73
CA SER A 101 19.53 5.34 -2.91
C SER A 101 19.16 6.82 -2.84
N TYR A 102 18.48 7.36 -3.86
CA TYR A 102 17.96 8.73 -3.82
C TYR A 102 16.75 8.85 -2.89
N LEU A 103 15.87 7.85 -2.86
CA LEU A 103 14.77 7.81 -1.88
C LEU A 103 15.32 7.70 -0.45
N ASP A 104 16.34 6.86 -0.24
CA ASP A 104 16.99 6.73 1.07
C ASP A 104 17.60 8.06 1.54
N ARG A 105 18.30 8.76 0.65
CA ARG A 105 18.84 10.10 0.93
C ARG A 105 17.74 11.11 1.26
N ALA A 106 16.58 11.02 0.60
CA ALA A 106 15.44 11.86 0.90
C ALA A 106 14.88 11.59 2.30
N LEU A 107 14.68 10.32 2.63
CA LEU A 107 14.14 9.90 3.93
C LEU A 107 15.11 10.16 5.09
N GLN A 108 16.43 10.19 4.83
CA GLN A 108 17.42 10.56 5.85
C GLN A 108 17.19 11.98 6.40
N ASN A 109 16.81 12.92 5.53
CA ASN A 109 16.61 14.33 5.91
C ASN A 109 15.13 14.68 6.08
N HIS A 110 14.23 13.93 5.46
CA HIS A 110 12.79 14.16 5.43
C HIS A 110 12.01 12.87 5.76
N PRO A 111 12.21 12.29 6.96
CA PRO A 111 11.66 10.98 7.32
C PRO A 111 10.13 10.93 7.33
N TYR A 112 9.46 12.08 7.37
CA TYR A 112 7.99 12.19 7.42
C TYR A 112 7.35 12.47 6.06
N ARG A 113 8.08 12.22 4.96
CA ARG A 113 7.55 12.25 3.60
C ARG A 113 6.90 10.91 3.25
N MET A 114 5.59 10.83 3.47
CA MET A 114 4.80 9.61 3.30
C MET A 114 4.84 9.09 1.86
N ASP A 115 4.78 10.00 0.89
CA ASP A 115 4.84 9.67 -0.54
C ASP A 115 6.14 8.98 -0.94
N ILE A 116 7.26 9.31 -0.28
CA ILE A 116 8.58 8.73 -0.55
C ILE A 116 8.65 7.30 0.03
N HIS A 117 8.13 7.08 1.24
CA HIS A 117 7.99 5.73 1.80
C HIS A 117 7.14 4.84 0.90
N PHE A 118 5.96 5.33 0.50
CA PHE A 118 5.06 4.58 -0.39
C PHE A 118 5.69 4.33 -1.75
N GLY A 119 6.40 5.31 -2.31
CA GLY A 119 7.15 5.14 -3.56
C GLY A 119 8.21 4.04 -3.45
N LYS A 120 8.98 4.01 -2.35
CA LYS A 120 9.99 2.98 -2.10
C LYS A 120 9.36 1.58 -1.97
N ILE A 121 8.31 1.43 -1.16
CA ILE A 121 7.59 0.16 -0.98
C ILE A 121 7.02 -0.32 -2.32
N ASN A 122 6.27 0.54 -3.02
CA ASN A 122 5.67 0.24 -4.31
C ASN A 122 6.71 -0.21 -5.34
N THR A 123 7.90 0.38 -5.32
CA THR A 123 8.96 0.04 -6.27
C THR A 123 9.48 -1.37 -6.06
N PHE A 124 9.77 -1.77 -4.82
CA PHE A 124 10.19 -3.13 -4.51
C PHE A 124 9.09 -4.14 -4.82
N LEU A 125 7.87 -3.90 -4.34
CA LEU A 125 6.75 -4.82 -4.56
C LEU A 125 6.39 -4.96 -6.05
N SER A 126 6.55 -3.89 -6.84
CA SER A 126 6.34 -3.90 -8.29
C SER A 126 7.50 -4.49 -9.09
N ASP A 127 8.64 -4.80 -8.46
CA ASP A 127 9.73 -5.60 -9.05
C ASP A 127 9.70 -7.06 -8.56
N ASP A 128 8.66 -7.44 -7.81
CA ASP A 128 8.53 -8.72 -7.09
C ASP A 128 9.62 -8.95 -6.03
N ASP A 129 10.28 -7.87 -5.59
CA ASP A 129 11.29 -7.90 -4.53
C ASP A 129 10.62 -7.84 -3.15
N TYR A 130 9.91 -8.93 -2.81
CA TYR A 130 9.05 -8.97 -1.64
C TYR A 130 9.80 -8.89 -0.32
N THR A 131 11.05 -9.34 -0.25
CA THR A 131 11.83 -9.27 0.99
C THR A 131 12.10 -7.81 1.34
N GLU A 132 12.68 -7.07 0.41
CA GLU A 132 12.99 -5.65 0.55
C GLU A 132 11.73 -4.79 0.67
N GLY A 133 10.65 -5.15 -0.05
CA GLY A 133 9.37 -4.47 0.06
C GLY A 133 8.72 -4.62 1.44
N ILE A 134 8.80 -5.81 2.04
CA ILE A 134 8.29 -6.08 3.38
C ILE A 134 9.13 -5.38 4.44
N GLU A 135 10.46 -5.42 4.33
CA GLU A 135 11.34 -4.66 5.22
C GLU A 135 11.02 -3.16 5.16
N ALA A 136 10.78 -2.61 3.97
CA ALA A 136 10.39 -1.22 3.79
C ALA A 136 9.03 -0.88 4.45
N ILE A 137 8.04 -1.78 4.39
CA ILE A 137 6.76 -1.64 5.11
C ILE A 137 7.01 -1.58 6.62
N ILE A 138 7.80 -2.51 7.15
CA ILE A 138 8.09 -2.60 8.59
C ILE A 138 8.82 -1.33 9.06
N ASP A 139 9.80 -0.84 8.30
CA ASP A 139 10.52 0.38 8.63
C ASP A 139 9.63 1.62 8.57
N PHE A 140 8.74 1.72 7.57
CA PHE A 140 7.72 2.76 7.53
C PHE A 140 6.82 2.73 8.77
N LEU A 141 6.35 1.54 9.17
CA LEU A 141 5.48 1.38 10.34
C LEU A 141 6.19 1.77 11.67
N LYS A 142 7.50 1.56 11.79
CA LYS A 142 8.27 2.07 12.94
C LYS A 142 8.25 3.59 12.99
N ILE A 143 8.49 4.26 11.86
CA ILE A 143 8.46 5.73 11.76
C ILE A 143 7.04 6.26 12.01
N TYR A 144 6.02 5.55 11.53
CA TYR A 144 4.61 5.83 11.82
C TYR A 144 4.30 5.86 13.32
N ASP A 145 4.86 4.94 14.10
CA ASP A 145 4.67 4.96 15.56
C ASP A 145 5.37 6.14 16.24
N GLU A 146 6.53 6.54 15.72
CA GLU A 146 7.30 7.67 16.24
C GLU A 146 6.59 9.01 15.97
N ASN A 147 5.87 9.12 14.84
CA ASN A 147 5.18 10.33 14.44
C ASN A 147 3.81 10.04 13.81
N LYS A 148 2.75 10.18 14.62
CA LYS A 148 1.36 9.96 14.16
C LYS A 148 0.65 11.21 13.66
N THR A 149 1.25 12.39 13.85
CA THR A 149 0.51 13.66 13.75
C THR A 149 1.02 14.62 12.70
N GLU A 150 2.25 14.45 12.21
CA GLU A 150 2.86 15.40 11.26
C GLU A 150 3.48 14.68 10.06
N TRP A 151 2.65 14.39 9.06
CA TRP A 151 3.07 13.81 7.79
C TRP A 151 3.01 14.82 6.66
N TYR A 152 3.83 14.58 5.65
CA TYR A 152 3.91 15.38 4.44
C TYR A 152 3.79 14.51 3.20
N TRP A 153 3.09 15.04 2.20
CA TRP A 153 3.09 14.50 0.85
C TRP A 153 4.08 15.27 -0.03
N SER A 154 4.04 15.00 -1.33
CA SER A 154 4.84 15.70 -2.34
C SER A 154 4.77 17.22 -2.20
N TYR A 155 5.89 17.89 -2.47
CA TYR A 155 6.00 19.35 -2.34
C TYR A 155 5.80 19.85 -0.91
N ASN A 156 6.08 18.99 0.07
CA ASN A 156 5.94 19.24 1.51
C ASN A 156 4.51 19.68 1.90
N GLN A 157 3.50 19.14 1.23
CA GLN A 157 2.10 19.37 1.59
C GLN A 157 1.79 18.66 2.91
N SER A 158 1.52 19.44 3.97
CA SER A 158 1.19 18.91 5.29
C SER A 158 -0.19 18.26 5.32
N PHE A 159 -0.28 17.02 5.81
CA PHE A 159 -1.56 16.33 6.03
C PHE A 159 -2.44 17.12 7.00
N THR A 160 -1.86 17.58 8.12
CA THR A 160 -2.55 18.33 9.17
C THR A 160 -3.10 19.65 8.64
N ALA A 161 -2.31 20.40 7.87
CA ALA A 161 -2.77 21.67 7.30
C ALA A 161 -3.91 21.49 6.27
N ASN A 162 -3.91 20.36 5.55
CA ASN A 162 -4.92 20.03 4.55
C ASN A 162 -6.11 19.22 5.11
N ASN A 163 -6.12 18.90 6.41
CA ASN A 163 -7.11 18.03 7.05
C ASN A 163 -7.23 16.64 6.36
N TRP A 164 -6.12 16.09 5.88
CA TRP A 164 -6.09 14.75 5.32
C TRP A 164 -6.05 13.68 6.41
N ASN A 165 -6.74 12.55 6.18
CA ASN A 165 -6.80 11.45 7.13
C ASN A 165 -5.54 10.60 7.05
N ILE A 166 -4.56 10.88 7.92
CA ILE A 166 -3.29 10.16 8.01
C ILE A 166 -3.52 8.65 8.19
N GLU A 167 -4.30 8.26 9.20
CA GLU A 167 -4.53 6.84 9.51
C GLU A 167 -5.25 6.14 8.36
N GLY A 168 -6.29 6.76 7.80
CA GLY A 168 -7.00 6.23 6.64
C GLY A 168 -6.08 6.03 5.43
N THR A 169 -5.23 7.02 5.12
CA THR A 169 -4.26 6.91 4.02
C THR A 169 -3.25 5.76 4.24
N VAL A 170 -2.82 5.54 5.47
CA VAL A 170 -1.94 4.41 5.80
C VAL A 170 -2.67 3.07 5.68
N ILE A 171 -3.91 2.99 6.17
CA ILE A 171 -4.74 1.79 6.06
C ILE A 171 -4.98 1.45 4.58
N ASP A 172 -5.33 2.43 3.76
CA ASP A 172 -5.56 2.24 2.32
C ASP A 172 -4.31 1.69 1.64
N ALA A 173 -3.13 2.31 1.88
CA ALA A 173 -1.88 1.84 1.30
C ALA A 173 -1.49 0.43 1.75
N LEU A 174 -1.62 0.11 3.04
CA LEU A 174 -1.32 -1.22 3.56
C LEU A 174 -2.30 -2.28 3.05
N THR A 175 -3.55 -1.92 2.81
CA THR A 175 -4.57 -2.78 2.18
C THR A 175 -4.13 -3.12 0.75
N ASP A 176 -3.75 -2.12 -0.04
CA ASP A 176 -3.22 -2.32 -1.39
C ASP A 176 -2.00 -3.27 -1.39
N TYR A 177 -1.10 -3.15 -0.40
CA TYR A 177 0.06 -4.03 -0.27
C TYR A 177 -0.34 -5.46 0.11
N CYS A 178 -1.31 -5.63 1.00
CA CYS A 178 -1.84 -6.96 1.35
C CYS A 178 -2.45 -7.65 0.13
N ASP A 179 -3.20 -6.92 -0.70
CA ASP A 179 -3.78 -7.45 -1.96
C ASP A 179 -2.71 -7.92 -2.96
N MET A 180 -1.50 -7.33 -2.93
CA MET A 180 -0.39 -7.79 -3.76
C MET A 180 0.17 -9.14 -3.32
N PHE A 181 0.02 -9.51 -2.05
CA PHE A 181 0.62 -10.73 -1.49
C PHE A 181 -0.20 -12.00 -1.73
N ASP A 182 -1.52 -11.86 -1.89
CA ASP A 182 -2.51 -12.95 -1.87
C ASP A 182 -2.28 -14.06 -2.93
N TYR A 183 -1.41 -13.83 -3.92
CA TYR A 183 -1.12 -14.78 -5.00
C TYR A 183 0.36 -15.12 -5.22
N LEU A 184 1.31 -14.43 -4.57
CA LEU A 184 2.69 -14.36 -5.09
C LEU A 184 3.80 -14.59 -4.05
N VAL A 185 3.47 -14.56 -2.76
CA VAL A 185 4.49 -14.52 -1.69
C VAL A 185 4.43 -15.75 -0.80
N GLU A 186 5.57 -16.19 -0.28
CA GLU A 186 5.60 -17.27 0.69
C GLU A 186 4.77 -16.90 1.93
N ARG A 187 4.03 -17.88 2.42
CA ARG A 187 3.04 -17.75 3.49
C ARG A 187 3.57 -17.00 4.72
N ASP A 188 4.79 -17.30 5.13
CA ASP A 188 5.36 -16.79 6.38
C ASP A 188 5.67 -15.28 6.32
N PHE A 189 6.01 -14.76 5.14
CA PHE A 189 6.20 -13.32 4.94
C PHE A 189 4.90 -12.54 5.15
N ILE A 190 3.78 -13.06 4.64
CA ILE A 190 2.45 -12.45 4.80
C ILE A 190 2.10 -12.34 6.30
N LYS A 191 2.39 -13.39 7.07
CA LYS A 191 2.11 -13.39 8.51
C LYS A 191 2.90 -12.33 9.26
N ASN A 192 4.19 -12.20 8.96
CA ASN A 192 5.06 -11.22 9.61
C ASN A 192 4.56 -9.78 9.37
N VAL A 193 4.17 -9.45 8.13
CA VAL A 193 3.61 -8.14 7.81
C VAL A 193 2.30 -7.91 8.56
N LEU A 194 1.38 -8.88 8.54
CA LEU A 194 0.10 -8.75 9.23
C LEU A 194 0.26 -8.57 10.74
N ASP A 195 1.25 -9.24 11.35
CA ASP A 195 1.55 -9.05 12.78
C ASP A 195 2.06 -7.64 13.08
N GLU A 196 2.94 -7.09 12.24
CA GLU A 196 3.43 -5.72 12.38
C GLU A 196 2.32 -4.67 12.18
N ILE A 197 1.40 -4.92 11.24
CA ILE A 197 0.22 -4.08 11.01
C ILE A 197 -0.74 -4.16 12.20
N LEU A 198 -1.13 -5.36 12.63
CA LEU A 198 -2.11 -5.57 13.71
C LEU A 198 -1.56 -5.20 15.09
N MET A 199 -0.24 -5.12 15.28
CA MET A 199 0.34 -4.51 16.47
C MET A 199 -0.08 -3.04 16.62
N ARG A 200 -0.30 -2.33 15.51
CA ARG A 200 -0.61 -0.90 15.44
C ARG A 200 -2.10 -0.63 15.21
N PHE A 201 -2.73 -1.46 14.38
CA PHE A 201 -4.13 -1.37 13.97
C PHE A 201 -4.92 -2.58 14.48
N ARG A 202 -4.82 -2.87 15.78
CA ARG A 202 -5.33 -4.11 16.39
C ARG A 202 -6.80 -4.38 16.12
N ASP A 203 -7.60 -3.31 16.17
CA ASP A 203 -9.05 -3.40 16.03
C ASP A 203 -9.50 -3.07 14.60
N ASN A 204 -8.60 -3.13 13.63
CA ASN A 204 -8.95 -2.88 12.24
C ASN A 204 -9.52 -4.15 11.58
N VAL A 205 -10.80 -4.09 11.23
CA VAL A 205 -11.57 -5.20 10.65
C VAL A 205 -10.97 -5.72 9.34
N ILE A 206 -10.42 -4.83 8.51
CA ILE A 206 -9.80 -5.19 7.22
C ILE A 206 -8.58 -6.08 7.46
N PHE A 207 -7.66 -5.68 8.34
CA PHE A 207 -6.46 -6.49 8.63
C PHE A 207 -6.76 -7.77 9.41
N LEU A 208 -7.79 -7.78 10.27
CA LEU A 208 -8.28 -9.01 10.87
C LEU A 208 -8.84 -9.97 9.81
N ASN A 209 -9.51 -9.46 8.78
CA ASN A 209 -9.96 -10.28 7.66
C ASN A 209 -8.77 -10.87 6.89
N TYR A 210 -7.73 -10.08 6.57
CA TYR A 210 -6.51 -10.64 5.94
C TYR A 210 -5.84 -11.70 6.81
N LEU A 211 -5.78 -11.51 8.13
CA LEU A 211 -5.26 -12.53 9.05
C LEU A 211 -6.13 -13.81 9.05
N ALA A 212 -7.45 -13.66 8.98
CA ALA A 212 -8.35 -14.80 8.84
C ALA A 212 -8.15 -15.54 7.51
N HIS A 213 -7.94 -14.82 6.41
CA HIS A 213 -7.58 -15.40 5.10
C HIS A 213 -6.25 -16.16 5.18
N TYR A 214 -5.24 -15.58 5.84
CA TYR A 214 -3.99 -16.28 6.14
C TYR A 214 -4.26 -17.60 6.86
N TYR A 215 -5.00 -17.64 7.97
CA TYR A 215 -5.28 -18.91 8.67
C TYR A 215 -6.09 -19.89 7.80
N SER A 216 -7.04 -19.36 7.02
CA SER A 216 -7.93 -20.17 6.20
C SER A 216 -7.19 -20.88 5.08
N ALA A 217 -6.26 -20.22 4.42
CA ALA A 217 -5.43 -20.84 3.40
C ALA A 217 -4.46 -21.90 3.98
N GLY A 218 -4.27 -21.91 5.31
CA GLY A 218 -3.48 -22.91 6.04
C GLY A 218 -4.37 -24.02 6.60
N GLN A 219 -5.68 -23.97 6.31
CA GLN A 219 -6.71 -24.86 6.84
C GLN A 219 -6.82 -24.84 8.38
N ASP A 220 -6.32 -23.79 9.04
CA ASP A 220 -6.51 -23.55 10.47
C ASP A 220 -7.85 -22.86 10.70
N TYR A 221 -8.94 -23.59 10.45
CA TYR A 221 -10.30 -23.05 10.47
C TYR A 221 -10.70 -22.53 11.86
N ASP A 222 -10.16 -23.10 12.93
CA ASP A 222 -10.41 -22.64 14.30
C ASP A 222 -9.89 -21.22 14.50
N LYS A 223 -8.63 -20.94 14.12
CA LYS A 223 -8.10 -19.58 14.19
C LYS A 223 -8.74 -18.63 13.19
N THR A 224 -9.13 -19.10 12.01
CA THR A 224 -9.93 -18.31 11.07
C THR A 224 -11.22 -17.83 11.74
N ILE A 225 -11.98 -18.74 12.36
CA ILE A 225 -13.24 -18.41 13.05
C ILE A 225 -12.97 -17.48 14.23
N GLU A 226 -12.00 -17.78 15.10
CA GLU A 226 -11.64 -16.92 16.24
C GLU A 226 -11.33 -15.47 15.79
N THR A 227 -10.53 -15.34 14.74
CA THR A 227 -10.14 -14.03 14.18
C THR A 227 -11.35 -13.30 13.59
N LEU A 228 -12.18 -13.98 12.81
CA LEU A 228 -13.38 -13.37 12.22
C LEU A 228 -14.44 -13.00 13.26
N ILE A 229 -14.58 -13.78 14.33
CA ILE A 229 -15.47 -13.45 15.44
C ILE A 229 -14.96 -12.19 16.17
N THR A 230 -13.65 -12.04 16.32
CA THR A 230 -13.05 -10.80 16.84
C THR A 230 -13.39 -9.61 15.95
N ALA A 231 -13.25 -9.77 14.62
CA ALA A 231 -13.62 -8.73 13.65
C ALA A 231 -15.12 -8.37 13.72
N TYR A 232 -15.99 -9.38 13.80
CA TYR A 232 -17.45 -9.19 13.93
C TYR A 232 -17.85 -8.47 15.23
N GLN A 233 -17.11 -8.68 16.32
CA GLN A 233 -17.35 -7.95 17.58
C GLN A 233 -16.99 -6.46 17.49
N ILE A 234 -16.10 -6.08 16.55
CA ILE A 234 -15.72 -4.69 16.31
C ILE A 234 -16.72 -4.02 15.36
N ASP A 235 -17.07 -4.69 14.26
CA ASP A 235 -18.09 -4.25 13.31
C ASP A 235 -19.00 -5.43 12.94
N ASP A 236 -20.19 -5.45 13.52
CA ASP A 236 -21.20 -6.49 13.27
C ASP A 236 -22.02 -6.22 12.00
N THR A 237 -21.77 -5.11 11.31
CA THR A 237 -22.44 -4.71 10.08
C THR A 237 -21.67 -5.12 8.82
N ASP A 238 -20.41 -5.54 8.96
CA ASP A 238 -19.59 -6.03 7.86
C ASP A 238 -20.05 -7.42 7.39
N TYR A 239 -20.85 -7.43 6.32
CA TYR A 239 -21.38 -8.65 5.72
C TYR A 239 -20.28 -9.56 5.14
N VAL A 240 -19.09 -9.03 4.79
CA VAL A 240 -17.97 -9.85 4.29
C VAL A 240 -17.42 -10.71 5.41
N ILE A 241 -17.26 -10.14 6.62
CA ILE A 241 -16.85 -10.89 7.80
C ILE A 241 -17.86 -11.99 8.13
N VAL A 242 -19.16 -11.66 8.17
CA VAL A 242 -20.23 -12.64 8.44
C VAL A 242 -20.26 -13.76 7.40
N ALA A 243 -20.07 -13.42 6.11
CA ALA A 243 -19.97 -14.40 5.04
C ALA A 243 -18.76 -15.33 5.20
N ASN A 244 -17.61 -14.77 5.58
CA ASN A 244 -16.39 -15.55 5.83
C ASN A 244 -16.54 -16.48 7.04
N ILE A 245 -17.27 -16.08 8.09
CA ILE A 245 -17.57 -16.96 9.24
C ILE A 245 -18.41 -18.15 8.76
N ALA A 246 -19.53 -17.87 8.07
CA ALA A 246 -20.44 -18.91 7.58
C ALA A 246 -19.73 -19.91 6.65
N ALA A 247 -18.95 -19.38 5.69
CA ALA A 247 -18.19 -20.20 4.75
C ALA A 247 -17.08 -21.01 5.43
N THR A 248 -16.52 -20.53 6.54
CA THR A 248 -15.49 -21.27 7.28
C THR A 248 -16.09 -22.40 8.10
N TYR A 249 -17.20 -22.19 8.81
CA TYR A 249 -17.94 -23.30 9.44
C TYR A 249 -18.38 -24.34 8.41
N GLU A 250 -18.84 -23.91 7.24
CA GLU A 250 -19.19 -24.82 6.15
C GLU A 250 -17.97 -25.66 5.69
N ARG A 251 -16.80 -25.05 5.50
CA ARG A 251 -15.56 -25.76 5.11
C ARG A 251 -15.03 -26.69 6.20
N LYS A 252 -15.34 -26.40 7.47
CA LYS A 252 -15.05 -27.24 8.63
C LYS A 252 -16.08 -28.36 8.83
N GLU A 253 -17.11 -28.43 7.99
CA GLU A 253 -18.22 -29.39 8.07
C GLU A 253 -19.11 -29.22 9.33
N GLU A 254 -19.03 -28.07 9.99
CA GLU A 254 -19.87 -27.72 11.15
C GLU A 254 -21.15 -27.03 10.69
N TYR A 255 -22.03 -27.81 10.08
CA TYR A 255 -23.15 -27.29 9.30
C TYR A 255 -24.23 -26.57 10.10
N ASP A 256 -24.45 -26.96 11.36
CA ASP A 256 -25.40 -26.29 12.25
C ASP A 256 -24.96 -24.85 12.55
N GLU A 257 -23.66 -24.62 12.76
CA GLU A 257 -23.11 -23.28 12.95
C GLU A 257 -23.10 -22.49 11.64
N ALA A 258 -22.74 -23.14 10.53
CA ALA A 258 -22.79 -22.50 9.22
C ALA A 258 -24.21 -22.01 8.88
N GLU A 259 -25.26 -22.79 9.19
CA GLU A 259 -26.66 -22.40 8.96
C GLU A 259 -27.04 -21.16 9.76
N LYS A 260 -26.63 -21.06 11.04
CA LYS A 260 -26.87 -19.87 11.87
C LYS A 260 -26.25 -18.63 11.24
N TRP A 261 -24.98 -18.69 10.84
CA TRP A 261 -24.28 -17.55 10.27
C TRP A 261 -24.79 -17.18 8.87
N PHE A 262 -25.16 -18.15 8.03
CA PHE A 262 -25.84 -17.83 6.78
C PHE A 262 -27.22 -17.20 7.01
N THR A 263 -27.93 -17.56 8.08
CA THR A 263 -29.22 -16.92 8.43
C THR A 263 -29.04 -15.46 8.86
N VAL A 264 -27.98 -15.17 9.64
CA VAL A 264 -27.59 -13.79 9.95
C VAL A 264 -27.30 -13.03 8.66
N LEU A 265 -26.44 -13.58 7.79
CA LEU A 265 -26.07 -12.95 6.52
C LEU A 265 -27.27 -12.69 5.60
N ALA A 266 -28.26 -13.59 5.57
CA ALA A 266 -29.46 -13.44 4.76
C ALA A 266 -30.33 -12.22 5.14
N SER A 267 -30.10 -11.66 6.33
CA SER A 267 -30.80 -10.47 6.84
C SER A 267 -30.01 -9.18 6.60
N MET A 268 -28.79 -9.25 6.08
CA MET A 268 -27.90 -8.10 5.90
C MET A 268 -28.01 -7.52 4.48
N GLU A 269 -27.60 -6.25 4.34
CA GLU A 269 -27.32 -5.63 3.04
C GLU A 269 -25.83 -5.82 2.68
N PRO A 270 -25.47 -5.78 1.38
CA PRO A 270 -26.31 -5.60 0.19
C PRO A 270 -26.99 -6.91 -0.25
N ASP A 271 -27.87 -6.84 -1.26
CA ASP A 271 -28.51 -8.03 -1.87
C ASP A 271 -27.54 -9.13 -2.30
N ALA A 272 -26.29 -8.79 -2.62
CA ALA A 272 -25.24 -9.77 -2.90
C ALA A 272 -24.96 -10.70 -1.69
N ALA A 273 -24.98 -10.15 -0.47
CA ALA A 273 -24.84 -10.91 0.78
C ALA A 273 -25.99 -11.91 0.94
N LYS A 274 -27.24 -11.45 0.71
CA LYS A 274 -28.44 -12.29 0.78
C LYS A 274 -28.40 -13.42 -0.23
N GLN A 275 -27.98 -13.14 -1.46
CA GLN A 275 -27.83 -14.16 -2.51
C GLN A 275 -26.75 -15.19 -2.14
N TYR A 276 -25.62 -14.74 -1.58
CA TYR A 276 -24.58 -15.64 -1.10
C TYR A 276 -25.09 -16.54 0.03
N ALA A 277 -25.81 -15.96 0.99
CA ALA A 277 -26.43 -16.69 2.10
C ALA A 277 -27.43 -17.77 1.62
N GLN A 278 -28.31 -17.44 0.68
CA GLN A 278 -29.28 -18.39 0.13
C GLN A 278 -28.59 -19.60 -0.51
N LYS A 279 -27.55 -19.37 -1.31
CA LYS A 279 -26.74 -20.45 -1.89
C LYS A 279 -26.06 -21.30 -0.82
N GLY A 280 -25.57 -20.67 0.26
CA GLY A 280 -25.04 -21.37 1.43
C GLY A 280 -26.06 -22.30 2.06
N LEU A 281 -27.24 -21.77 2.40
CA LEU A 281 -28.36 -22.54 2.98
C LEU A 281 -28.83 -23.70 2.09
N GLU A 282 -28.85 -23.51 0.77
CA GLU A 282 -29.17 -24.58 -0.18
C GLU A 282 -28.11 -25.68 -0.20
N ARG A 283 -26.82 -25.32 -0.18
CA ARG A 283 -25.75 -26.32 -0.03
C ARG A 283 -25.91 -27.09 1.28
N ILE A 284 -26.33 -26.42 2.36
CA ILE A 284 -26.56 -27.05 3.67
C ILE A 284 -27.64 -28.11 3.65
N LYS A 285 -28.74 -27.82 2.96
CA LYS A 285 -29.90 -28.72 2.91
C LYS A 285 -29.69 -29.96 2.05
N ASN A 286 -28.75 -29.91 1.12
CA ASN A 286 -28.48 -30.96 0.14
C ASN A 286 -27.31 -31.87 0.51
N ARG A 287 -26.82 -31.80 1.76
CA ARG A 287 -25.72 -32.62 2.28
C ARG A 287 -26.17 -34.01 2.70
#